data_AF-A0A5A9DVC6-F1
#
_entry.id   AF-A0A5A9DVC6-F1
#
_cell.length_a   1.000
_cell.length_b   1.000
_cell.length_c   1.000
_cell.angle_alpha   90.00
_cell.angle_beta   90.00
_cell.angle_gamma   90.00
#
_symmetry.space_group_name_H-M   'P 1'
#
loop_
_entity.id
_entity.type
_entity.pdbx_description
1 polymer ?
#
loop_
_entity_poly.entity_id
_entity_poly.type
_entity_poly.pdbx_seq_one_letter_code
_entity_poly.pdbx_strand_id
1 'polypeptide(L)'
;MQQRFNELVTEQLETMDKLLYLQSEIERCQELEEELLQLQEMTKVESIKREIASKKKDLKEIQKMFQKQTDEVIRSYQKEQNSVTT
;
A
#
# COMPACT_ATOMS: atom_id res chain seq x y z
N MET A 1 31.06 46.63 -32.03
CA MET A 1 31.29 46.21 -30.62
C MET A 1 30.00 46.24 -29.82
N GLN A 2 29.31 47.38 -29.68
CA GLN A 2 28.04 47.46 -28.92
C GLN A 2 26.88 46.61 -29.49
N GLN A 3 26.74 46.54 -30.82
CA GLN A 3 25.63 45.80 -31.44
C GLN A 3 25.70 44.28 -31.20
N ARG A 4 26.88 43.69 -31.39
CA ARG A 4 27.13 42.26 -31.12
C ARG A 4 26.95 41.89 -29.64
N PHE A 5 27.27 42.81 -28.73
CA PHE A 5 27.00 42.60 -27.30
C PHE A 5 25.50 42.54 -27.00
N ASN A 6 24.71 43.46 -27.57
CA ASN A 6 23.26 43.49 -27.37
C ASN A 6 22.57 42.25 -27.98
N GLU A 7 23.03 41.78 -29.14
CA GLU A 7 22.54 40.54 -29.76
C GLU A 7 22.77 39.33 -28.83
N LEU A 8 23.98 39.17 -28.31
CA LEU A 8 24.32 38.09 -27.37
C LEU A 8 23.51 38.15 -26.06
N VAL A 9 23.28 39.35 -25.52
CA VAL A 9 22.45 39.52 -24.31
C VAL A 9 21.00 39.13 -24.60
N THR A 10 20.48 39.46 -25.78
CA THR A 10 19.12 39.10 -26.18
C THR A 10 18.98 37.58 -26.31
N GLU A 11 19.90 36.92 -27.02
CA GLU A 11 19.94 35.45 -27.15
C GLU A 11 20.05 34.76 -25.78
N GLN A 12 20.82 35.34 -24.85
CA GLN A 12 20.97 34.83 -23.50
C GLN A 12 19.67 34.94 -22.69
N LEU A 13 18.95 36.05 -22.80
CA LEU A 13 17.66 36.23 -22.12
C LEU A 13 16.59 35.26 -22.68
N GLU A 14 16.53 35.08 -24.01
CA GLU A 14 15.64 34.08 -24.62
C GLU A 14 15.98 32.65 -24.17
N THR A 15 17.26 32.36 -23.96
CA THR A 15 17.71 31.07 -23.43
C THR A 15 17.31 30.91 -21.96
N MET A 16 17.39 31.98 -21.17
CA MET A 16 16.96 31.99 -19.78
C MET A 16 15.45 31.75 -19.66
N ASP A 17 14.63 32.34 -20.52
CA ASP A 17 13.19 32.11 -20.52
C ASP A 17 12.85 30.63 -20.80
N LYS A 18 13.57 30.00 -21.73
CA LYS A 18 13.43 28.56 -22.00
C LYS A 18 13.85 27.70 -20.81
N LEU A 19 14.91 28.09 -20.10
CA LEU A 19 15.36 27.41 -18.90
C LEU A 19 14.35 27.51 -17.77
N LEU A 20 13.80 28.71 -17.52
CA LEU A 20 12.78 28.92 -16.49
C LEU A 20 11.50 28.14 -16.80
N TYR A 21 11.08 28.11 -18.07
CA TYR A 21 9.96 27.28 -18.49
C TYR A 21 10.22 25.80 -18.20
N LEU A 22 11.36 25.26 -18.63
CA LEU A 22 11.72 23.86 -18.37
C LEU A 22 11.81 23.56 -16.87
N GLN A 23 12.36 24.48 -16.08
CA GLN A 23 12.41 24.34 -14.64
C GLN A 23 10.99 24.23 -14.04
N SER A 24 10.07 25.11 -14.45
CA SER A 24 8.69 25.05 -13.96
C SER A 24 7.96 23.76 -14.32
N GLU A 25 8.22 23.21 -15.51
CA GLU A 25 7.64 21.92 -15.91
C GLU A 25 8.24 20.74 -15.12
N ILE A 26 9.53 20.81 -14.76
CA ILE A 26 10.18 19.81 -13.89
C ILE A 26 9.57 19.84 -12.49
N GLU A 27 9.43 21.04 -11.90
CA GLU A 27 8.82 21.23 -10.58
C GLU A 27 7.38 20.66 -10.57
N ARG A 28 6.58 20.98 -11.59
CA ARG A 28 5.23 20.40 -11.75
C ARG A 28 5.24 18.87 -11.84
N CYS A 29 6.20 18.29 -12.56
CA CYS A 29 6.32 16.83 -12.67
C CYS A 29 6.67 16.18 -11.32
N GLN A 30 7.54 16.81 -10.54
CA GLN A 30 7.95 16.32 -9.23
C GLN A 30 6.79 16.35 -8.22
N GLU A 31 5.99 17.42 -8.23
CA GLU A 31 4.78 17.51 -7.40
C GLU A 31 3.78 16.38 -7.72
N LEU A 32 3.52 16.14 -9.01
CA LEU A 32 2.65 15.05 -9.45
C LEU A 32 3.20 13.67 -9.08
N GLU A 33 4.52 13.46 -9.16
CA GLU A 33 5.16 12.22 -8.73
C GLU A 33 4.95 11.96 -7.23
N GLU A 34 5.10 12.99 -6.40
CA GLU A 34 4.87 12.89 -4.96
C GLU A 34 3.42 12.54 -4.62
N GLU A 35 2.45 13.21 -5.26
CA GLU A 35 1.02 12.90 -5.09
C GLU A 35 0.70 11.45 -5.48
N LEU A 36 1.25 10.97 -6.60
CA LEU A 36 1.05 9.59 -7.06
C LEU A 36 1.65 8.56 -6.10
N LEU A 37 2.84 8.83 -5.54
CA LEU A 37 3.47 7.96 -4.54
C LEU A 37 2.62 7.87 -3.27
N GLN A 38 2.15 8.99 -2.75
CA GLN A 38 1.28 9.03 -1.58
C GLN A 38 -0.01 8.23 -1.81
N LEU A 39 -0.66 8.40 -2.97
CA LEU A 39 -1.87 7.64 -3.33
C LEU A 39 -1.60 6.13 -3.45
N GLN A 40 -0.44 5.75 -4.01
CA GLN A 40 -0.05 4.35 -4.13
C GLN A 40 0.18 3.72 -2.76
N GLU A 41 0.84 4.42 -1.85
CA GLU A 41 1.06 3.96 -0.47
C GLU A 41 -0.27 3.77 0.27
N MET A 42 -1.18 4.73 0.19
CA MET A 42 -2.52 4.61 0.76
C MET A 42 -3.26 3.36 0.23
N THR A 43 -3.19 3.13 -1.09
CA THR A 43 -3.82 1.96 -1.72
C THR A 43 -3.22 0.65 -1.25
N LYS A 44 -1.88 0.57 -1.11
CA LYS A 44 -1.18 -0.60 -0.57
C LYS A 44 -1.60 -0.88 0.88
N VAL A 45 -1.69 0.15 1.72
CA VAL A 45 -2.13 0.04 3.11
C VAL A 45 -3.54 -0.53 3.21
N GLU A 46 -4.49 -0.04 2.41
CA GLU A 46 -5.87 -0.56 2.39
C GLU A 46 -5.95 -2.01 1.90
N SER A 47 -5.09 -2.41 0.96
CA SER A 47 -4.97 -3.82 0.54
C SER A 47 -4.52 -4.71 1.70
N ILE A 48 -3.44 -4.33 2.41
CA ILE A 48 -2.91 -5.08 3.55
C ILE A 48 -3.93 -5.16 4.69
N LYS A 49 -4.66 -4.08 4.99
CA LYS A 49 -5.73 -4.09 6.00
C LYS A 49 -6.83 -5.10 5.66
N ARG A 50 -7.25 -5.16 4.39
CA ARG A 50 -8.23 -6.15 3.93
C ARG A 50 -7.73 -7.57 4.07
N GLU A 51 -6.46 -7.83 3.73
CA GLU A 51 -5.86 -9.15 3.91
C GLU A 51 -5.79 -9.56 5.39
N ILE A 52 -5.37 -8.65 6.27
CA ILE A 52 -5.36 -8.88 7.73
C ILE A 52 -6.77 -9.20 8.23
N ALA A 53 -7.79 -8.46 7.78
CA ALA A 53 -9.17 -8.70 8.16
C ALA A 53 -9.65 -10.09 7.71
N SER A 54 -9.30 -10.50 6.48
CA SER A 54 -9.61 -11.85 5.98
C SER A 54 -8.93 -12.92 6.84
N LYS A 55 -7.62 -12.82 7.07
CA LYS A 55 -6.89 -13.80 7.89
C LYS A 55 -7.44 -13.92 9.31
N LYS A 56 -7.87 -12.80 9.92
CA LYS A 56 -8.52 -12.80 11.24
C LYS A 56 -9.86 -13.53 11.23
N LYS A 57 -10.64 -13.39 10.15
CA LYS A 57 -11.91 -14.11 9.98
C LYS A 57 -11.65 -15.61 9.87
N ASP A 58 -10.72 -16.02 9.01
CA ASP A 58 -10.37 -17.42 8.80
C ASP A 58 -9.86 -18.06 10.10
N LEU A 59 -9.00 -17.36 10.85
CA LEU A 59 -8.52 -17.81 12.16
C LEU A 59 -9.68 -18.07 13.14
N LYS A 60 -10.68 -17.19 13.17
CA LYS A 60 -11.85 -17.34 14.04
C LYS A 60 -12.70 -18.54 13.65
N GLU A 61 -12.81 -18.84 12.36
CA GLU A 61 -13.52 -20.03 11.86
C GLU A 61 -12.77 -21.31 12.24
N ILE A 62 -11.45 -21.34 12.06
CA ILE A 62 -10.60 -22.47 12.49
C ILE A 62 -10.74 -22.70 14.00
N GLN A 63 -10.68 -21.64 14.83
CA GLN A 63 -10.85 -21.75 16.28
C GLN A 63 -12.19 -22.37 16.66
N LYS A 64 -13.29 -21.94 16.02
CA LYS A 64 -14.62 -22.53 16.26
C LYS A 64 -14.68 -24.00 15.89
N MET A 65 -14.09 -24.37 14.75
CA MET A 65 -14.05 -25.76 14.30
C MET A 65 -13.23 -26.62 15.25
N PHE A 66 -12.07 -26.13 15.67
CA PHE A 66 -11.21 -26.80 16.65
C PHE A 66 -11.94 -27.04 17.97
N GLN A 67 -12.67 -26.03 18.48
CA GLN A 67 -13.45 -26.18 19.71
C GLN A 67 -14.50 -27.28 19.57
N LYS A 68 -15.26 -27.27 18.47
CA LYS A 68 -16.28 -28.30 18.21
C LYS A 68 -15.67 -29.70 18.14
N GLN A 69 -14.56 -29.86 17.42
CA GLN A 69 -13.86 -31.13 17.31
C GLN A 69 -13.34 -31.61 18.68
N THR A 70 -12.79 -30.71 19.49
CA THR A 70 -12.32 -31.01 20.85
C THR A 70 -13.47 -31.50 21.74
N ASP A 71 -14.63 -30.83 21.68
CA ASP A 71 -15.81 -31.23 22.43
C ASP A 71 -16.33 -32.62 22.01
N GLU A 72 -16.30 -32.93 20.71
CA GLU A 72 -16.68 -34.25 20.17
C GLU A 72 -15.74 -35.36 20.63
N VAL A 73 -14.42 -35.09 20.67
CA VAL A 73 -13.42 -36.04 21.19
C VAL A 73 -13.66 -36.33 22.67
N ILE A 74 -13.85 -35.30 23.51
CA ILE A 74 -14.11 -35.46 24.94
C ILE A 74 -15.38 -36.29 25.16
N ARG A 75 -16.47 -35.98 24.44
CA ARG A 75 -17.72 -36.73 24.53
C ARG A 75 -17.56 -38.20 24.14
N SER A 76 -16.76 -38.48 23.11
CA SER A 76 -16.51 -39.84 22.64
C SER A 76 -15.73 -40.65 23.69
N TYR A 77 -14.69 -40.04 24.27
CA TYR A 77 -13.89 -40.64 25.35
C TYR A 77 -14.72 -40.94 26.61
N GLN A 78 -15.60 -40.01 27.02
CA GLN A 78 -16.50 -40.21 28.17
C GLN A 78 -17.51 -41.34 27.93
N LYS A 79 -18.02 -41.47 26.70
CA LYS A 79 -18.92 -42.58 26.33
C LYS A 79 -18.20 -43.92 26.43
N GLU A 80 -16.98 -44.02 25.91
CA GLU A 80 -16.17 -45.24 26.00
C GLU A 80 -15.92 -45.66 27.46
N GLN A 81 -15.55 -44.73 28.35
CA GLN A 81 -15.37 -45.06 29.78
C GLN A 81 -16.66 -45.59 30.43
N ASN A 82 -17.80 -44.99 30.13
CA ASN A 82 -19.08 -45.41 30.72
C ASN A 82 -19.57 -46.77 30.18
N SER A 83 -19.20 -47.15 28.96
CA SER A 83 -19.54 -48.46 28.38
C SER A 83 -18.69 -49.63 28.91
N VAL A 84 -17.59 -49.38 29.63
CA VAL A 84 -16.70 -50.43 30.19
C VAL A 84 -17.12 -50.85 31.61
N THR A 85 -18.06 -50.14 32.25
CA THR A 85 -18.46 -50.38 33.66
C THR A 85 -19.84 -51.03 33.82
N THR A 86 -20.43 -51.61 32.77
CA THR A 86 -21.68 -52.41 32.84
C THR A 86 -21.43 -53.78 32.24
#